data_AF-A0A7S1HIH1-F1
#
_entry.id   AF-A0A7S1HIH1-F1
#
_cell.length_a   1.000
_cell.length_b   1.000
_cell.length_c   1.000
_cell.angle_alpha   90.00
_cell.angle_beta   90.00
_cell.angle_gamma   90.00
#
_symmetry.space_group_name_H-M   'P 1'
#
loop_
_entity.id
_entity.type
_entity.pdbx_description
1 polymer ?
#
loop_
_entity_poly.entity_id
_entity_poly.type
_entity_poly.pdbx_seq_one_letter_code
_entity_poly.pdbx_strand_id
1 'polypeptide(L)'
;PRARPSALAETGKKLTGLNREIFELTGGASSGAAAPPSPTQPSFKNKRKGPSKQVRWEFKPFSNSARKDGLELRHWAKQGLQWDDYPFAKFNKVLKLLTYSDDDYDRLLQSAEWSREETDLLMSLVQRFGMNFIIVHDRWAGFELRSLEHMKDRYYSIQRKLTEAKKGADDKQEAEGGAAAGGAAVR
;
A
#
# COMPACT_ATOMS: atom_id res chain seq x y z
N PRO A 1 -49.90 -42.22 -75.25
CA PRO A 1 -49.20 -43.27 -74.47
C PRO A 1 -48.42 -42.66 -73.28
N ARG A 2 -49.01 -42.62 -72.07
CA ARG A 2 -48.73 -43.45 -70.86
C ARG A 2 -47.45 -43.10 -70.05
N ALA A 3 -47.68 -42.34 -68.96
CA ALA A 3 -47.32 -42.51 -67.53
C ALA A 3 -45.90 -42.89 -66.99
N ARG A 4 -45.39 -41.99 -66.10
CA ARG A 4 -44.70 -42.11 -64.76
C ARG A 4 -43.44 -43.00 -64.55
N PRO A 5 -42.52 -42.72 -63.57
CA PRO A 5 -42.83 -42.22 -62.21
C PRO A 5 -42.04 -41.01 -61.68
N SER A 6 -42.69 -40.38 -60.69
CA SER A 6 -42.19 -39.40 -59.72
C SER A 6 -41.52 -40.14 -58.56
N ALA A 7 -40.34 -39.69 -58.11
CA ALA A 7 -39.76 -40.09 -56.83
C ALA A 7 -39.31 -38.82 -56.09
N LEU A 8 -39.89 -38.65 -54.90
CA LEU A 8 -39.63 -37.59 -53.94
C LEU A 8 -38.16 -37.60 -53.52
N ALA A 9 -37.44 -36.49 -53.74
CA ALA A 9 -36.17 -36.25 -53.08
C ALA A 9 -36.45 -35.54 -51.74
N GLU A 10 -36.45 -36.31 -50.66
CA GLU A 10 -36.57 -35.77 -49.30
C GLU A 10 -35.43 -34.82 -48.96
N THR A 11 -35.81 -33.63 -48.52
CA THR A 11 -34.93 -32.61 -47.94
C THR A 11 -34.55 -32.99 -46.51
N GLY A 12 -33.45 -33.72 -46.33
CA GLY A 12 -32.86 -34.01 -45.00
C GLY A 12 -31.55 -33.25 -44.77
N LYS A 13 -31.46 -32.45 -43.70
CA LYS A 13 -30.20 -31.78 -43.29
C LYS A 13 -29.15 -32.84 -42.95
N LYS A 14 -27.95 -32.75 -43.56
CA LYS A 14 -26.82 -33.65 -43.29
C LYS A 14 -26.50 -33.65 -41.79
N LEU A 15 -26.62 -34.80 -41.14
CA LEU A 15 -26.20 -35.00 -39.75
C LEU A 15 -24.68 -34.89 -39.66
N THR A 16 -24.17 -34.29 -38.59
CA THR A 16 -22.72 -34.07 -38.37
C THR A 16 -22.30 -34.50 -36.98
N GLY A 17 -21.04 -34.92 -36.83
CA GLY A 17 -20.45 -35.32 -35.54
C GLY A 17 -21.04 -36.62 -35.02
N LEU A 18 -21.18 -36.74 -33.69
CA LEU A 18 -21.59 -37.97 -33.02
C LEU A 18 -22.94 -38.53 -33.52
N ASN A 19 -23.89 -37.68 -33.90
CA ASN A 19 -25.17 -38.12 -34.45
C ASN A 19 -25.04 -38.76 -35.84
N ARG A 20 -24.06 -38.33 -36.64
CA ARG A 20 -23.73 -38.97 -37.92
C ARG A 20 -23.12 -40.35 -37.68
N GLU A 21 -22.19 -40.46 -36.74
CA GLU A 21 -21.55 -41.73 -36.40
C GLU A 21 -22.57 -42.73 -35.83
N ILE A 22 -23.45 -42.30 -34.92
CA ILE A 22 -24.53 -43.15 -34.40
C ILE A 22 -25.48 -43.58 -35.52
N PHE A 23 -25.82 -42.68 -36.45
CA PHE A 23 -26.67 -43.01 -37.59
C PHE A 23 -26.00 -44.01 -38.56
N GLU A 24 -24.70 -43.82 -38.85
CA GLU A 24 -23.90 -44.74 -39.67
C GLU A 24 -23.80 -46.12 -39.01
N LEU A 25 -23.66 -46.18 -37.68
CA LEU A 25 -23.55 -47.43 -36.93
C LEU A 25 -24.89 -48.15 -36.74
N THR A 26 -26.00 -47.42 -36.64
CA THR A 26 -27.33 -47.98 -36.37
C THR A 26 -28.18 -48.12 -37.65
N GLY A 27 -27.65 -47.70 -38.80
CA GLY A 27 -28.28 -47.83 -40.12
C GLY A 27 -29.64 -47.13 -40.24
N GLY A 28 -29.87 -46.08 -39.45
CA GLY A 28 -31.17 -45.38 -39.38
C GLY A 28 -32.31 -46.16 -38.72
N ALA A 29 -32.07 -47.35 -38.17
CA ALA A 29 -33.06 -48.12 -37.43
C ALA A 29 -33.04 -47.73 -35.95
N SER A 30 -33.65 -46.60 -35.59
CA SER A 30 -33.89 -46.29 -34.17
C SER A 30 -35.06 -47.16 -33.65
N SER A 31 -34.80 -48.44 -33.40
CA SER A 31 -35.71 -49.26 -32.61
C SER A 31 -35.50 -49.00 -31.13
N GLY A 32 -36.34 -48.14 -30.56
CA GLY A 32 -36.68 -48.16 -29.13
C GLY A 32 -35.68 -47.53 -28.16
N ALA A 33 -36.10 -46.43 -27.54
CA ALA A 33 -35.57 -45.90 -26.28
C ALA A 33 -34.09 -45.45 -26.26
N ALA A 34 -33.76 -44.44 -27.05
CA ALA A 34 -32.76 -43.48 -26.65
C ALA A 34 -33.24 -42.09 -27.10
N ALA A 35 -33.58 -41.23 -26.13
CA ALA A 35 -33.77 -39.82 -26.42
C ALA A 35 -32.51 -39.32 -27.16
N PRO A 36 -32.62 -38.54 -28.25
CA PRO A 36 -31.44 -37.98 -28.89
C PRO A 36 -30.64 -37.27 -27.80
N PRO A 37 -29.31 -37.46 -27.69
CA PRO A 37 -28.52 -36.70 -26.73
C PRO A 37 -28.77 -35.23 -27.04
N SER A 38 -29.49 -34.55 -26.12
CA SER A 38 -29.73 -33.13 -26.23
C SER A 38 -28.37 -32.49 -26.40
N PRO A 39 -28.14 -31.66 -27.45
CA PRO A 39 -26.84 -31.08 -27.68
C PRO A 39 -26.48 -30.30 -26.42
N THR A 40 -25.55 -30.84 -25.63
CA THR A 40 -24.99 -30.17 -24.48
C THR A 40 -24.31 -28.94 -25.03
N GLN A 41 -25.04 -27.83 -25.08
CA GLN A 41 -24.46 -26.54 -25.45
C GLN A 41 -23.34 -26.34 -24.44
N PRO A 42 -22.07 -26.22 -24.87
CA PRO A 42 -21.00 -25.93 -23.95
C PRO A 42 -21.30 -24.56 -23.35
N SER A 43 -21.79 -24.54 -22.10
CA SER A 43 -22.12 -23.33 -21.34
C SER A 43 -20.88 -22.46 -21.05
N PHE A 44 -19.71 -22.89 -21.51
CA PHE A 44 -18.46 -22.13 -21.45
C PHE A 44 -18.28 -21.14 -22.62
N LYS A 45 -19.31 -20.97 -23.47
CA LYS A 45 -19.35 -19.93 -24.51
C LYS A 45 -19.98 -18.61 -24.04
N ASN A 46 -20.02 -18.33 -22.74
CA ASN A 46 -20.11 -16.94 -22.28
C ASN A 46 -18.79 -16.25 -22.64
N LYS A 47 -18.68 -15.90 -23.92
CA LYS A 47 -17.67 -15.01 -24.48
C LYS A 47 -17.79 -13.73 -23.65
N ARG A 48 -16.81 -13.44 -22.80
CA ARG A 48 -16.76 -12.21 -22.01
C ARG A 48 -17.10 -11.06 -22.96
N LYS A 49 -18.16 -10.31 -22.65
CA LYS A 49 -18.67 -9.24 -23.53
C LYS A 49 -17.57 -8.21 -23.77
N GLY A 50 -16.99 -8.21 -24.97
CA GLY A 50 -16.22 -7.12 -25.58
C GLY A 50 -14.99 -6.63 -24.82
N PRO A 51 -14.13 -5.82 -25.46
CA PRO A 51 -12.92 -5.33 -24.81
C PRO A 51 -13.34 -4.44 -23.64
N SER A 52 -12.85 -4.73 -22.43
CA SER A 52 -12.72 -3.67 -21.43
C SER A 52 -12.04 -2.51 -22.14
N LYS A 53 -12.64 -1.30 -22.18
CA LYS A 53 -12.06 -0.10 -22.82
C LYS A 53 -10.56 -0.14 -22.61
N GLN A 54 -9.79 -0.26 -23.69
CA GLN A 54 -8.35 -0.43 -23.61
C GLN A 54 -7.79 0.73 -22.77
N VAL A 55 -7.25 0.41 -21.60
CA VAL A 55 -6.74 1.41 -20.67
C VAL A 55 -5.54 2.04 -21.33
N ARG A 56 -5.68 3.31 -21.72
CA ARG A 56 -4.59 4.11 -22.24
C ARG A 56 -3.78 4.62 -21.07
N TRP A 57 -2.46 4.53 -21.18
CA TRP A 57 -1.51 5.00 -20.18
C TRP A 57 -0.74 6.18 -20.74
N GLU A 58 -0.51 7.19 -19.91
CA GLU A 58 0.30 8.36 -20.23
C GLU A 58 1.41 8.51 -19.19
N PHE A 59 2.59 8.91 -19.63
CA PHE A 59 3.71 9.18 -18.74
C PHE A 59 3.61 10.63 -18.25
N LYS A 60 2.94 10.83 -17.12
CA LYS A 60 2.50 12.14 -16.63
C LYS A 60 3.48 12.69 -15.58
N PRO A 61 3.85 13.98 -15.65
CA PRO A 61 4.54 14.64 -14.55
C PRO A 61 3.61 14.80 -13.34
N PHE A 62 4.17 14.67 -12.15
CA PHE A 62 3.47 14.90 -10.89
C PHE A 62 4.42 15.54 -9.88
N SER A 63 3.84 16.37 -9.01
CA SER A 63 4.49 16.91 -7.82
C SER A 63 3.99 16.16 -6.60
N ASN A 64 4.86 15.94 -5.61
CA ASN A 64 4.52 15.24 -4.38
C ASN A 64 4.63 16.21 -3.20
N SER A 65 3.49 16.61 -2.63
CA SER A 65 3.43 17.53 -1.48
C SER A 65 4.21 17.04 -0.24
N ALA A 66 4.46 15.74 -0.14
CA ALA A 66 5.25 15.16 0.94
C ALA A 66 6.75 15.50 0.85
N ARG A 67 7.23 15.99 -0.29
CA ARG A 67 8.61 16.42 -0.48
C ARG A 67 8.74 17.94 -0.31
N LYS A 68 9.89 18.38 0.20
CA LYS A 68 10.21 19.82 0.40
C LYS A 68 11.08 20.42 -0.70
N ASP A 69 11.57 19.60 -1.63
CA ASP A 69 12.55 19.98 -2.66
C ASP A 69 11.92 20.40 -4.00
N GLY A 70 10.58 20.33 -4.12
CA GLY A 70 9.88 20.70 -5.35
C GLY A 70 10.19 19.78 -6.55
N LEU A 71 10.76 18.60 -6.33
CA LEU A 71 11.15 17.69 -7.41
C LEU A 71 9.93 17.17 -8.17
N GLU A 72 9.87 17.47 -9.46
CA GLU A 72 8.88 16.91 -10.38
C GLU A 72 9.30 15.52 -10.85
N LEU A 73 8.47 14.52 -10.57
CA LEU A 73 8.67 13.14 -10.99
C LEU A 73 7.66 12.78 -12.09
N ARG A 74 7.89 11.66 -12.77
CA ARG A 74 6.96 11.15 -13.79
C ARG A 74 6.56 9.71 -13.47
N HIS A 75 5.30 9.37 -13.70
CA HIS A 75 4.82 7.99 -13.58
C HIS A 75 3.79 7.65 -14.67
N TRP A 76 3.59 6.36 -14.91
CA TRP A 76 2.52 5.89 -15.80
C TRP A 76 1.18 6.01 -15.09
N ALA A 77 0.31 6.90 -15.59
CA ALA A 77 -1.04 7.11 -15.10
C ALA A 77 -2.05 6.71 -16.17
N LYS A 78 -3.27 6.32 -15.76
CA LYS A 78 -4.36 6.11 -16.71
C LYS A 78 -4.72 7.46 -17.35
N GLN A 79 -4.96 7.47 -18.65
CA GLN A 79 -5.35 8.68 -19.36
C GLN A 79 -6.65 9.25 -18.77
N GLY A 80 -6.67 10.56 -18.48
CA GLY A 80 -7.80 11.24 -17.85
C GLY A 80 -7.85 11.15 -16.32
N LEU A 81 -6.87 10.49 -15.70
CA LEU A 81 -6.74 10.45 -14.25
C LEU A 81 -6.17 11.78 -13.74
N GLN A 82 -7.02 12.52 -13.02
CA GLN A 82 -6.64 13.74 -12.33
C GLN A 82 -6.67 13.46 -10.83
N TRP A 83 -5.60 13.86 -10.16
CA TRP A 83 -5.47 13.82 -8.71
C TRP A 83 -5.28 15.26 -8.24
N ASP A 84 -5.89 15.64 -7.11
CA ASP A 84 -5.67 16.96 -6.52
C ASP A 84 -4.23 17.07 -5.97
N ASP A 85 -3.78 16.03 -5.26
CA ASP A 85 -2.42 15.84 -4.78
C ASP A 85 -1.98 14.39 -5.03
N TYR A 86 -0.67 14.13 -4.99
CA TYR A 86 -0.14 12.79 -5.20
C TYR A 86 -0.74 11.79 -4.20
N PRO A 87 -1.40 10.70 -4.64
CA PRO A 87 -2.15 9.81 -3.76
C PRO A 87 -1.36 9.19 -2.61
N PHE A 88 -0.04 9.10 -2.76
CA PHE A 88 0.85 8.53 -1.76
C PHE A 88 1.46 9.56 -0.80
N ALA A 89 1.26 10.86 -1.02
CA ALA A 89 1.80 11.92 -0.17
C ALA A 89 1.36 11.75 1.30
N LYS A 90 0.09 11.37 1.51
CA LYS A 90 -0.50 11.08 2.83
C LYS A 90 0.20 9.99 3.63
N PHE A 91 0.95 9.10 2.97
CA PHE A 91 1.67 8.02 3.65
C PHE A 91 3.06 8.44 4.15
N ASN A 92 3.53 9.63 3.80
CA ASN A 92 4.78 10.16 4.34
C ASN A 92 4.60 10.60 5.80
N LYS A 93 4.59 9.62 6.71
CA LYS A 93 4.51 9.86 8.14
C LYS A 93 5.89 10.17 8.69
N VAL A 94 6.15 11.45 8.95
CA VAL A 94 7.40 11.89 9.59
C VAL A 94 7.29 11.69 11.10
N LEU A 95 8.22 10.93 11.68
CA LEU A 95 8.30 10.73 13.12
C LEU A 95 8.70 12.05 13.81
N LYS A 96 7.90 12.48 14.78
CA LYS A 96 8.18 13.68 15.59
C LYS A 96 8.95 13.25 16.85
N LEU A 97 10.27 13.34 16.78
CA LEU A 97 11.16 13.02 17.91
C LEU A 97 11.29 14.22 18.84
N LEU A 98 11.49 13.99 20.15
CA LEU A 98 11.83 15.08 21.06
C LEU A 98 13.28 15.49 20.79
N THR A 99 13.45 16.76 20.43
CA THR A 99 14.74 17.44 20.39
C THR A 99 15.02 18.07 21.75
N TYR A 100 16.29 18.13 22.14
CA TYR A 100 16.72 18.84 23.34
C TYR A 100 17.33 20.20 22.97
N SER A 101 17.28 21.13 23.91
CA SER A 101 18.08 22.36 23.88
C SER A 101 19.43 22.15 24.58
N ASP A 102 20.30 23.14 24.47
CA ASP A 102 21.61 23.15 25.14
C ASP A 102 21.43 23.06 26.67
N ASP A 103 20.47 23.80 27.23
CA ASP A 103 20.15 23.76 28.65
C ASP A 103 19.61 22.39 29.10
N ASP A 104 18.80 21.74 28.26
CA ASP A 104 18.32 20.38 28.54
C ASP A 104 19.47 19.38 28.56
N TYR A 105 20.46 19.55 27.68
CA TYR A 105 21.62 18.70 27.63
C TYR A 105 22.43 18.79 28.93
N ASP A 106 22.77 20.01 29.35
CA ASP A 106 23.57 20.24 30.55
C ASP A 106 22.86 19.80 31.82
N ARG A 107 21.54 19.99 31.90
CA ARG A 107 20.77 19.63 33.09
C ARG A 107 20.48 18.13 33.19
N LEU A 108 20.17 17.47 32.08
CA LEU A 108 19.55 16.13 32.11
C LEU A 108 20.36 15.06 31.37
N LEU A 109 21.11 15.43 30.32
CA LEU A 109 21.62 14.46 29.34
C LEU A 109 23.13 14.19 29.45
N GLN A 110 23.83 14.86 30.36
CA GLN A 110 25.26 14.57 30.63
C GLN A 110 25.49 13.09 30.96
N SER A 111 26.62 12.56 30.47
CA SER A 111 27.02 11.17 30.62
C SER A 111 28.55 11.07 30.63
N ALA A 112 29.08 10.12 31.39
CA ALA A 112 30.51 9.83 31.39
C ALA A 112 30.97 9.08 30.12
N GLU A 113 30.07 8.32 29.51
CA GLU A 113 30.38 7.46 28.36
C GLU A 113 30.05 8.08 27.00
N TRP A 114 29.32 9.19 26.99
CA TRP A 114 28.83 9.84 25.77
C TRP A 114 29.19 11.31 25.78
N SER A 115 29.91 11.75 24.75
CA SER A 115 30.14 13.18 24.53
C SER A 115 28.88 13.87 24.01
N ARG A 116 28.89 15.20 24.07
CA ARG A 116 27.80 16.01 23.48
C ARG A 116 27.73 15.84 21.97
N GLU A 117 28.89 15.88 21.31
CA GLU A 117 29.01 15.72 19.86
C GLU A 117 28.52 14.35 19.39
N GLU A 118 28.85 13.27 20.11
CA GLU A 118 28.34 11.92 19.83
C GLU A 118 26.81 11.88 19.97
N THR A 119 26.27 12.55 20.99
CA THR A 119 24.83 12.58 21.23
C THR A 119 24.10 13.39 20.15
N ASP A 120 24.66 14.52 19.73
CA ASP A 120 24.12 15.37 18.66
C ASP A 120 24.12 14.61 17.33
N LEU A 121 25.23 13.92 17.02
CA LEU A 121 25.32 13.08 15.83
C LEU A 121 24.25 11.99 15.86
N LEU A 122 24.13 11.25 16.98
CA LEU A 122 23.14 10.19 17.14
C LEU A 122 21.72 10.72 16.90
N MET A 123 21.35 11.82 17.56
CA MET A 123 20.01 12.42 17.41
C MET A 123 19.75 12.89 15.97
N SER A 124 20.76 13.49 15.32
CA SER A 124 20.64 13.95 13.94
C SER A 124 20.44 12.78 12.95
N LEU A 125 21.15 11.67 13.15
CA LEU A 125 21.04 10.47 12.32
C LEU A 125 19.68 9.79 12.53
N VAL A 126 19.26 9.66 13.79
CA VAL A 126 17.96 9.07 14.15
C VAL A 126 16.81 9.88 13.53
N GLN A 127 16.89 11.22 13.55
CA GLN A 127 15.90 12.07 12.89
C GLN A 127 15.93 11.93 11.37
N ARG A 128 17.12 11.91 10.76
CA ARG A 128 17.29 11.83 9.30
C ARG A 128 16.80 10.49 8.72
N PHE A 129 17.05 9.39 9.43
CA PHE A 129 16.74 8.03 8.97
C PHE A 129 15.50 7.42 9.65
N GLY A 130 14.69 8.24 10.34
CA GLY A 130 13.42 7.80 10.91
C GLY A 130 13.56 6.65 11.91
N MET A 131 14.54 6.72 12.81
CA MET A 131 14.81 5.71 13.85
C MET A 131 15.22 4.33 13.33
N ASN A 132 15.62 4.22 12.06
CA ASN A 132 16.18 2.98 11.55
C ASN A 132 17.61 2.79 12.05
N PHE A 133 17.76 2.18 13.22
CA PHE A 133 19.06 1.99 13.89
C PHE A 133 20.08 1.19 13.06
N ILE A 134 19.62 0.36 12.12
CA ILE A 134 20.53 -0.36 11.20
C ILE A 134 21.26 0.65 10.30
N ILE A 135 20.51 1.61 9.74
CA ILE A 135 21.08 2.67 8.89
C ILE A 135 21.85 3.68 9.74
N VAL A 136 21.35 4.03 10.92
CA VAL A 136 22.07 4.93 11.83
C VAL A 136 23.45 4.37 12.19
N HIS A 137 23.52 3.08 12.52
CA HIS A 137 24.77 2.40 12.82
C HIS A 137 25.68 2.30 11.58
N ASP A 138 25.14 1.98 10.40
CA ASP A 138 25.90 1.99 9.13
C ASP A 138 26.51 3.37 8.81
N ARG A 139 25.77 4.45 9.10
CA ARG A 139 26.18 5.84 8.85
C ARG A 139 26.92 6.48 10.02
N TRP A 140 27.21 5.72 11.08
CA TRP A 140 27.99 6.18 12.20
C TRP A 140 29.45 6.32 11.79
N ALA A 141 29.91 7.56 11.72
CA ALA A 141 31.27 7.90 11.33
C ALA A 141 31.79 9.06 12.17
N GLY A 142 33.11 9.11 12.38
CA GLY A 142 33.78 10.18 13.12
C GLY A 142 34.04 9.90 14.60
N PHE A 143 33.52 8.79 15.14
CA PHE A 143 33.73 8.37 16.53
C PHE A 143 34.02 6.86 16.60
N GLU A 144 34.31 6.36 17.80
CA GLU A 144 34.50 4.93 18.04
C GLU A 144 33.25 4.13 17.64
N LEU A 145 33.46 2.91 17.15
CA LEU A 145 32.36 2.00 16.84
C LEU A 145 31.64 1.62 18.14
N ARG A 146 30.36 1.97 18.22
CA ARG A 146 29.46 1.56 19.31
C ARG A 146 28.56 0.45 18.82
N SER A 147 28.18 -0.46 19.71
CA SER A 147 27.17 -1.45 19.38
C SER A 147 25.81 -0.78 19.12
N LEU A 148 25.01 -1.43 18.29
CA LEU A 148 23.66 -0.97 17.98
C LEU A 148 22.76 -0.88 19.22
N GLU A 149 22.97 -1.77 20.19
CA GLU A 149 22.28 -1.74 21.49
C GLU A 149 22.66 -0.50 22.28
N HIS A 150 23.96 -0.16 22.35
CA HIS A 150 24.40 1.01 23.09
C HIS A 150 23.85 2.32 22.50
N MET A 151 23.79 2.44 21.16
CA MET A 151 23.15 3.58 20.50
C MET A 151 21.65 3.68 20.82
N LYS A 152 20.95 2.54 20.85
CA LYS A 152 19.53 2.49 21.22
C LYS A 152 19.33 2.91 22.67
N ASP A 153 20.12 2.36 23.58
CA ASP A 153 20.02 2.65 25.02
C ASP A 153 20.22 4.13 25.28
N ARG A 154 21.22 4.75 24.65
CA ARG A 154 21.44 6.20 24.74
C ARG A 154 20.24 6.99 24.23
N TYR A 155 19.73 6.66 23.05
CA TYR A 155 18.58 7.34 22.46
C TYR A 155 17.33 7.25 23.36
N TYR A 156 16.98 6.05 23.82
CA TYR A 156 15.78 5.86 24.65
C TYR A 156 15.92 6.47 26.04
N SER A 157 17.13 6.46 26.62
CA SER A 157 17.45 7.19 27.84
C SER A 157 17.16 8.68 27.70
N ILE A 158 17.61 9.30 26.61
CA ILE A 158 17.35 10.71 26.32
C ILE A 158 15.85 10.96 26.16
N GLN A 159 15.16 10.19 25.32
CA GLN A 159 13.73 10.38 25.09
C GLN A 159 12.92 10.23 26.38
N ARG A 160 13.28 9.28 27.25
CA ARG A 160 12.66 9.11 28.56
C ARG A 160 12.83 10.35 29.43
N LYS A 161 14.08 10.82 29.59
CA LYS A 161 14.39 12.01 30.39
C LYS A 161 13.67 13.27 29.87
N LEU A 162 13.64 13.47 28.55
CA LEU A 162 12.94 14.59 27.94
C LEU A 162 11.42 14.49 28.10
N THR A 163 10.85 13.29 28.05
CA THR A 163 9.42 13.07 28.28
C THR A 163 9.05 13.36 29.73
N GLU A 164 9.85 12.90 30.68
CA GLU A 164 9.67 13.17 32.11
C GLU A 164 9.78 14.67 32.42
N ALA A 165 10.78 15.36 31.83
CA ALA A 165 10.95 16.80 31.98
C ALA A 165 9.79 17.61 31.40
N LYS A 166 9.24 17.20 30.25
CA LYS A 166 8.05 17.84 29.66
C LYS A 166 6.82 17.65 30.53
N LYS A 167 6.57 16.43 31.00
CA LYS A 167 5.45 16.15 31.90
C LYS A 167 5.52 17.01 33.16
N GLY A 168 6.69 17.12 33.78
CA GLY A 168 6.87 17.99 34.94
C GLY A 168 6.68 19.49 34.66
N ALA A 169 6.89 19.94 33.41
CA ALA A 169 6.63 21.32 33.01
C ALA A 169 5.12 21.59 32.81
N ASP A 170 4.39 20.65 32.21
CA ASP A 170 2.92 20.71 32.07
C ASP A 170 2.25 20.72 33.46
N ASP A 171 2.66 19.80 34.35
CA ASP A 171 2.13 19.72 35.73
C ASP A 171 2.38 21.02 36.52
N LYS A 172 3.51 21.69 36.27
CA LYS A 172 3.86 22.96 36.93
C LYS A 172 3.03 24.15 36.38
N GLN A 173 2.74 24.16 35.08
CA GLN A 173 1.89 25.19 34.46
C GLN A 173 0.43 25.07 34.92
N GLU A 174 -0.09 23.85 35.07
CA GLU A 174 -1.44 23.62 35.61
C GLU A 174 -1.55 24.06 37.09
N ALA A 175 -0.52 23.80 37.90
CA ALA A 175 -0.49 24.21 39.30
C ALA A 175 -0.47 25.74 39.48
N GLU A 176 0.32 26.46 38.67
CA GLU A 176 0.38 27.94 38.71
C GLU A 176 -0.89 28.59 38.15
N GLY A 177 -1.49 28.02 37.09
CA GLY A 177 -2.77 28.47 36.54
C GLY A 177 -3.97 28.23 37.48
N GLY A 178 -3.98 27.12 38.20
CA GLY A 178 -4.99 26.81 39.22
C GLY A 178 -4.93 27.71 40.46
N ALA A 179 -3.72 28.08 40.89
CA ALA A 179 -3.53 28.99 42.03
C ALA A 179 -4.02 30.42 41.74
N ALA A 180 -3.88 30.91 40.49
CA ALA A 180 -4.37 32.23 40.10
C ALA A 180 -5.91 32.34 40.07
N ALA A 181 -6.62 31.24 39.77
CA ALA A 181 -8.09 31.20 39.74
C ALA A 181 -8.73 31.13 41.15
N GLY A 182 -8.03 30.56 42.14
CA GLY A 182 -8.52 30.43 43.51
C GLY A 182 -8.48 31.71 44.37
N GLY A 183 -7.77 32.75 43.92
CA GLY A 183 -7.60 34.00 44.66
C GLY A 183 -8.70 35.05 44.48
N ALA A 184 -9.65 34.85 43.56
CA ALA A 184 -10.67 35.86 43.21
C ALA A 184 -12.00 35.71 43.98
N ALA A 185 -12.12 34.74 44.89
CA ALA A 185 -13.39 34.41 45.57
C ALA A 185 -13.32 34.56 47.10
N VAL A 186 -12.83 35.70 47.60
CA VAL A 186 -13.16 36.19 48.95
C VAL A 186 -13.33 37.71 48.89
N ARG A 187 -14.58 38.16 48.75
CA ARG A 187 -15.04 39.50 49.12
C ARG A 187 -16.43 39.38 49.73
#